data_AF-A0A355S9V3-F1
#
_entry.id   AF-A0A355S9V3-F1
#
_cell.length_a   1.000
_cell.length_b   1.000
_cell.length_c   1.000
_cell.angle_alpha   90.00
_cell.angle_beta   90.00
_cell.angle_gamma   90.00
#
_symmetry.space_group_name_H-M   'P 1'
#
loop_
_entity.id
_entity.type
_entity.pdbx_description
1 polymer ?
#
loop_
_entity_poly.entity_id
_entity_poly.type
_entity_poly.pdbx_seq_one_letter_code
_entity_poly.pdbx_strand_id
1 'polypeptide(L)'
;MTKHLYRSLLILCVLLSLPSCLSYHSRFEKATAQAAAAGEPKELTGPWKGTWKSKWNGHEGPLWCIVTPTPEKPGVYDFRYRAGWGVLQFGNYVHTIPAQKNPDGSYLVRGEMALPKLFGTHSLEGKLDAKAFDASYKS
;
A
#
# COMPACT_ATOMS: atom_id res chain seq x y z
N MET A 1 20.55 24.06 28.72
CA MET A 1 21.14 23.42 27.51
C MET A 1 20.36 22.20 27.03
N THR A 2 19.99 21.26 27.89
CA THR A 2 19.23 20.04 27.53
C THR A 2 17.93 20.28 26.76
N LYS A 3 17.11 21.26 27.13
CA LYS A 3 15.84 21.58 26.42
C LYS A 3 16.02 22.02 24.95
N HIS A 4 17.12 22.70 24.62
CA HIS A 4 17.42 23.10 23.25
C HIS A 4 17.94 21.92 22.42
N LEU A 5 18.74 21.03 23.02
CA LEU A 5 19.16 19.78 22.37
C LEU A 5 17.97 18.86 22.06
N TYR A 6 17.02 18.68 22.99
CA TYR A 6 15.82 17.87 22.72
C TYR A 6 14.94 18.48 21.61
N ARG A 7 14.79 19.80 21.58
CA ARG A 7 14.06 20.51 20.51
C ARG A 7 14.72 20.34 19.14
N SER A 8 16.03 20.54 19.06
CA SER A 8 16.78 20.36 17.80
C SER A 8 16.77 18.91 17.33
N LEU A 9 16.88 17.94 18.25
CA LEU A 9 16.80 16.51 17.92
C LEU A 9 15.41 16.12 17.38
N LEU A 10 14.34 16.64 17.99
CA LEU A 10 12.97 16.37 17.55
C LEU A 10 12.69 16.97 16.16
N ILE A 11 13.16 18.21 15.90
CA ILE A 11 13.07 18.83 14.57
C ILE A 11 13.85 18.00 13.53
N LEU A 12 15.06 17.56 13.87
CA LEU A 12 15.87 16.73 12.97
C LEU A 12 15.20 15.39 12.65
N CYS A 13 14.63 14.70 13.65
CA CYS A 13 13.87 13.46 13.43
C CYS A 13 12.65 13.68 12.53
N VAL A 14 11.92 14.78 12.69
CA VAL A 14 10.79 15.13 11.82
C VAL A 14 11.27 15.35 10.38
N LEU A 15 12.33 16.15 10.18
CA LEU A 15 12.88 16.43 8.86
C LEU A 15 13.36 15.16 8.13
N LEU A 16 13.98 14.21 8.85
CA LEU A 16 14.46 12.95 8.28
C LEU A 16 13.32 12.00 7.84
N SER A 17 12.10 12.19 8.34
CA SER A 17 10.95 11.34 8.01
C SER A 17 10.16 11.80 6.75
N LEU A 18 10.30 13.08 6.36
CA LEU A 18 9.61 13.69 5.21
C LEU A 18 9.87 13.02 3.84
N PRO A 19 11.10 12.56 3.49
CA PRO A 19 11.37 12.02 2.15
C PRO A 19 10.52 10.79 1.81
N SER A 20 10.15 9.99 2.82
CA SER A 20 9.32 8.79 2.61
C SER A 20 7.88 9.12 2.21
N CYS A 21 7.33 10.23 2.72
CA CYS A 21 5.96 10.67 2.44
C CYS A 21 5.87 11.31 1.05
N LEU A 22 6.78 12.25 0.75
CA LEU A 22 6.81 12.93 -0.54
C LEU A 22 7.07 11.95 -1.70
N SER A 23 7.93 10.95 -1.49
CA SER A 23 8.24 9.97 -2.54
C SER A 23 7.08 9.04 -2.87
N TYR A 24 6.25 8.62 -1.89
CA TYR A 24 5.05 7.84 -2.18
C TYR A 24 4.03 8.66 -2.96
N HIS A 25 3.75 9.89 -2.53
CA HIS A 25 2.76 10.74 -3.17
C HIS A 25 3.13 11.01 -4.63
N SER A 26 4.37 11.41 -4.91
CA SER A 26 4.86 11.60 -6.27
C SER A 26 4.75 10.32 -7.12
N ARG A 27 5.03 9.14 -6.55
CA ARG A 27 4.85 7.85 -7.24
C ARG A 27 3.39 7.56 -7.56
N PHE A 28 2.49 7.83 -6.62
CA PHE A 28 1.05 7.60 -6.80
C PHE A 28 0.45 8.53 -7.86
N GLU A 29 0.81 9.82 -7.83
CA GLU A 29 0.43 10.80 -8.86
C GLU A 29 0.93 10.37 -10.25
N LYS A 30 2.20 9.95 -10.34
CA LYS A 30 2.76 9.44 -11.60
C LYS A 30 2.01 8.21 -12.10
N ALA A 31 1.73 7.23 -11.22
CA ALA A 31 0.98 6.04 -11.58
C ALA A 31 -0.44 6.39 -12.04
N THR A 32 -1.07 7.40 -11.42
CA THR A 32 -2.40 7.91 -11.78
C THR A 32 -2.40 8.56 -13.16
N ALA A 33 -1.43 9.42 -13.44
CA ALA A 33 -1.28 10.02 -14.75
C ALA A 33 -1.03 8.97 -15.85
N GLN A 34 -0.21 7.96 -15.57
CA GLN A 34 0.06 6.86 -16.51
C GLN A 34 -1.18 6.01 -16.77
N ALA A 35 -1.94 5.67 -15.73
CA ALA A 35 -3.19 4.92 -15.88
C ALA A 35 -4.22 5.71 -16.71
N ALA A 36 -4.37 7.01 -16.46
CA ALA A 36 -5.26 7.88 -17.23
C ALA A 36 -4.87 7.93 -18.72
N ALA A 37 -3.58 7.99 -19.03
CA ALA A 37 -3.09 7.99 -20.41
C ALA A 37 -3.29 6.63 -21.12
N ALA A 38 -3.29 5.53 -20.37
CA ALA A 38 -3.45 4.18 -20.92
C ALA A 38 -4.92 3.79 -21.21
N GLY A 39 -5.89 4.53 -20.65
CA GLY A 39 -7.32 4.28 -20.83
C GLY A 39 -7.89 3.30 -19.82
N GLU A 40 -8.90 2.52 -20.21
CA GLU A 40 -9.54 1.56 -19.30
C GLU A 40 -8.54 0.52 -18.76
N PRO A 41 -8.54 0.24 -17.44
CA PRO A 41 -7.67 -0.78 -16.88
C PRO A 41 -8.01 -2.15 -17.49
N LYS A 42 -6.99 -2.88 -17.95
CA LYS A 42 -7.13 -4.23 -18.50
C LYS A 42 -6.65 -5.32 -17.55
N GLU A 43 -5.87 -4.93 -16.54
CA GLU A 43 -5.17 -5.79 -15.61
C GLU A 43 -5.14 -5.15 -14.22
N LEU A 44 -4.71 -5.89 -13.20
CA LEU A 44 -4.68 -5.42 -11.80
C LEU A 44 -3.63 -4.32 -11.52
N THR A 45 -2.74 -4.02 -12.48
CA THR A 45 -1.63 -3.09 -12.33
C THR A 45 -2.09 -1.64 -12.34
N GLY A 46 -1.47 -0.81 -11.51
CA GLY A 46 -1.75 0.63 -11.46
C GLY A 46 -2.07 1.12 -10.06
N PRO A 47 -2.55 2.37 -9.96
CA PRO A 47 -2.93 2.99 -8.70
C PRO A 47 -4.34 2.57 -8.29
N TRP A 48 -4.49 2.29 -7.00
CA TRP A 48 -5.73 1.92 -6.35
C TRP A 48 -5.99 2.86 -5.19
N LYS A 49 -7.23 3.28 -5.03
CA LYS A 49 -7.70 4.11 -3.92
C LYS A 49 -8.95 3.50 -3.33
N GLY A 50 -8.97 3.37 -2.01
CA GLY A 50 -10.08 2.78 -1.27
C GLY A 50 -10.02 3.15 0.20
N THR A 51 -10.52 2.25 1.04
CA THR A 51 -10.58 2.43 2.49
C THR A 51 -10.10 1.18 3.21
N TRP A 52 -9.50 1.34 4.39
CA TRP A 52 -9.22 0.25 5.31
C TRP A 52 -10.16 0.33 6.51
N LYS A 53 -10.46 -0.82 7.12
CA LYS A 53 -11.23 -0.93 8.36
C LYS A 53 -10.68 -2.04 9.25
N SER A 54 -10.38 -1.70 10.49
CA SER A 54 -9.96 -2.65 11.52
C SER A 54 -11.18 -3.27 12.19
N LYS A 55 -11.26 -4.60 12.19
CA LYS A 55 -12.30 -5.33 12.95
C LYS A 55 -12.05 -5.32 14.46
N TRP A 56 -10.80 -5.12 14.90
CA TRP A 56 -10.43 -5.15 16.31
C TRP A 56 -10.93 -3.93 17.10
N ASN A 57 -10.76 -2.73 16.54
CA ASN A 57 -11.08 -1.47 17.21
C ASN A 57 -12.00 -0.55 16.40
N GLY A 58 -12.49 -1.00 15.24
CA GLY A 58 -13.40 -0.24 14.39
C GLY A 58 -12.77 0.96 13.66
N HIS A 59 -11.48 1.23 13.88
CA HIS A 59 -10.80 2.33 13.17
C HIS A 59 -10.82 2.08 11.67
N GLU A 60 -10.98 3.15 10.90
CA GLU A 60 -11.01 3.12 9.45
C GLU A 60 -10.40 4.39 8.87
N GLY A 61 -10.06 4.35 7.59
CA GLY A 61 -9.49 5.49 6.90
C GLY A 61 -9.17 5.23 5.44
N PRO A 62 -8.66 6.23 4.73
CA PRO A 62 -8.29 6.08 3.33
C PRO A 62 -7.09 5.15 3.16
N LEU A 63 -7.09 4.42 2.05
CA LEU A 63 -6.04 3.51 1.65
C LEU A 63 -5.66 3.78 0.20
N TRP A 64 -4.36 3.80 -0.07
CA TRP A 64 -3.79 3.88 -1.40
C TRP A 64 -2.89 2.66 -1.62
N CYS A 65 -2.91 2.12 -2.84
CA CYS A 65 -2.00 1.07 -3.25
C CYS A 65 -1.50 1.34 -4.66
N ILE A 66 -0.24 1.00 -4.93
CA ILE A 66 0.29 0.93 -6.30
C ILE A 66 0.66 -0.52 -6.53
N VAL A 67 0.08 -1.14 -7.55
CA VAL A 67 0.39 -2.51 -7.93
C VAL A 67 1.25 -2.53 -9.18
N THR A 68 2.41 -3.17 -9.09
CA THR A 68 3.37 -3.30 -10.20
C THR A 68 3.77 -4.75 -10.39
N PRO A 69 3.91 -5.23 -11.64
CA PRO A 69 4.45 -6.57 -11.88
C PRO A 69 5.91 -6.60 -11.43
N THR A 70 6.38 -7.77 -10.96
CA THR A 70 7.82 -7.99 -10.74
C THR A 70 8.43 -8.58 -12.02
N PRO A 71 9.25 -7.83 -12.78
CA PRO A 71 9.73 -8.25 -14.10
C PRO A 71 10.45 -9.60 -14.10
N GLU A 72 11.14 -9.92 -13.01
CA GLU A 72 11.95 -11.13 -12.87
C GLU A 72 11.12 -12.36 -12.48
N LYS A 73 9.84 -12.17 -12.12
CA LYS A 73 8.94 -13.23 -11.64
C LYS A 73 7.54 -13.04 -12.24
N PRO A 74 7.25 -13.61 -13.41
CA PRO A 74 5.93 -13.56 -14.02
C PRO A 74 4.83 -14.07 -13.06
N GLY A 75 3.70 -13.36 -13.00
CA GLY A 75 2.59 -13.69 -12.10
C GLY A 75 2.79 -13.25 -10.64
N VAL A 76 3.92 -12.64 -10.30
CA VAL A 76 4.19 -12.02 -9.01
C VAL A 76 4.11 -10.50 -9.13
N TYR A 77 3.55 -9.87 -8.10
CA TYR A 77 3.28 -8.44 -8.07
C TYR A 77 3.69 -7.82 -6.74
N ASP A 78 4.18 -6.59 -6.82
CA ASP A 78 4.43 -5.72 -5.68
C ASP A 78 3.19 -4.89 -5.41
N PHE A 79 2.65 -5.01 -4.19
CA PHE A 79 1.59 -4.18 -3.66
C PHE A 79 2.18 -3.17 -2.69
N ARG A 80 2.23 -1.89 -3.07
CA ARG A 80 2.78 -0.82 -2.25
C ARG A 80 1.68 0.02 -1.62
N TYR A 81 1.43 -0.20 -0.33
CA TYR A 81 0.38 0.46 0.43
C TYR A 81 0.83 1.73 1.14
N ARG A 82 -0.10 2.67 1.22
CA ARG A 82 -0.11 3.81 2.14
C ARG A 82 -1.48 3.86 2.79
N ALA A 83 -1.53 3.91 4.11
CA ALA A 83 -2.77 4.12 4.85
C ALA A 83 -2.89 5.59 5.27
N GLY A 84 -4.07 5.99 5.69
CA GLY A 84 -4.24 7.28 6.34
C GLY A 84 -5.34 7.27 7.40
N TRP A 85 -5.37 8.35 8.17
CA TRP A 85 -6.42 8.66 9.14
C TRP A 85 -6.72 10.15 9.03
N GLY A 86 -7.92 10.50 8.57
CA GLY A 86 -8.25 11.87 8.17
C GLY A 86 -7.28 12.38 7.10
N VAL A 87 -6.60 13.49 7.37
CA VAL A 87 -5.62 14.11 6.46
C VAL A 87 -4.21 13.51 6.56
N LEU A 88 -3.95 12.67 7.56
CA LEU A 88 -2.62 12.10 7.80
C LEU A 88 -2.43 10.84 6.96
N GLN A 89 -1.32 10.77 6.22
CA GLN A 89 -0.89 9.55 5.52
C GLN A 89 0.30 8.91 6.24
N PHE A 90 0.18 7.62 6.56
CA PHE A 90 1.20 6.85 7.26
C PHE A 90 1.29 5.41 6.73
N GLY A 91 2.33 4.71 7.16
CA GLY A 91 2.66 3.39 6.64
C GLY A 91 3.33 3.48 5.27
N ASN A 92 4.28 2.58 5.01
CA ASN A 92 4.85 2.37 3.70
C ASN A 92 5.21 0.90 3.63
N TYR A 93 4.27 0.12 3.15
CA TYR A 93 4.38 -1.34 3.17
C TYR A 93 4.40 -1.84 1.74
N VAL A 94 5.44 -2.59 1.40
CA VAL A 94 5.51 -3.31 0.14
C VAL A 94 5.30 -4.78 0.43
N HIS A 95 4.41 -5.39 -0.32
CA HIS A 95 4.11 -6.79 -0.21
C HIS A 95 4.18 -7.44 -1.59
N THR A 96 5.12 -8.38 -1.74
CA THR A 96 5.39 -9.05 -3.00
C THR A 96 4.79 -10.45 -2.97
N ILE A 97 3.78 -10.72 -3.78
CA ILE A 97 3.04 -11.99 -3.76
C ILE A 97 2.57 -12.42 -5.16
N PRO A 98 2.37 -13.72 -5.36
CA PRO A 98 1.72 -14.22 -6.57
C PRO A 98 0.25 -13.76 -6.63
N ALA A 99 -0.20 -13.39 -7.82
CA ALA A 99 -1.62 -13.17 -8.13
C ALA A 99 -2.05 -14.20 -9.18
N GLN A 100 -2.97 -15.08 -8.82
CA GLN A 100 -3.45 -16.14 -9.70
C GLN A 100 -4.64 -15.62 -10.51
N LYS A 101 -4.49 -15.57 -11.85
CA LYS A 101 -5.58 -15.18 -12.75
C LYS A 101 -6.59 -16.31 -12.89
N ASN A 102 -7.85 -16.01 -12.62
CA ASN A 102 -8.98 -16.89 -12.81
C ASN A 102 -9.50 -16.82 -14.25
N PRO A 103 -10.28 -17.82 -14.72
CA PRO A 103 -10.88 -17.81 -16.06
C PRO A 103 -11.83 -16.62 -16.30
N ASP A 104 -12.42 -16.06 -15.25
CA ASP A 104 -13.30 -14.88 -15.31
C ASP A 104 -12.52 -13.55 -15.42
N GLY A 105 -11.18 -13.60 -15.48
CA GLY A 105 -10.31 -12.44 -15.55
C GLY A 105 -10.00 -11.79 -14.18
N SER A 106 -10.61 -12.27 -13.10
CA SER A 106 -10.25 -11.84 -11.75
C SER A 106 -8.94 -12.47 -11.27
N TYR A 107 -8.36 -11.90 -10.23
CA TYR A 107 -7.14 -12.34 -9.60
C TYR A 107 -7.42 -12.72 -8.16
N LEU A 108 -7.03 -13.94 -7.79
CA LEU A 108 -6.96 -14.36 -6.40
C LEU A 108 -5.56 -14.10 -5.87
N VAL A 109 -5.52 -13.45 -4.71
CA VAL A 109 -4.29 -13.05 -4.06
C VAL A 109 -4.29 -13.63 -2.66
N ARG A 110 -3.31 -14.49 -2.36
CA ARG A 110 -3.14 -15.15 -1.08
C ARG A 110 -1.68 -15.12 -0.65
N GLY A 111 -1.43 -14.82 0.62
CA GLY A 111 -0.07 -14.78 1.13
C GLY A 111 0.01 -14.37 2.60
N GLU A 112 1.21 -14.05 3.03
CA GLU A 112 1.52 -13.63 4.39
C GLU A 112 2.30 -12.32 4.36
N MET A 113 1.81 -11.32 5.10
CA MET A 113 2.47 -10.04 5.27
C MET A 113 3.16 -10.00 6.63
N ALA A 114 4.49 -10.05 6.62
CA ALA A 114 5.30 -9.76 7.80
C ALA A 114 5.33 -8.25 8.03
N LEU A 115 4.66 -7.79 9.09
CA LEU A 115 4.78 -6.41 9.57
C LEU A 115 6.02 -6.27 10.47
N PRO A 116 6.47 -5.05 10.79
CA PRO A 116 7.58 -4.85 11.73
C PRO A 116 7.37 -5.64 13.02
N LYS A 117 8.46 -6.18 13.62
CA LYS A 117 8.46 -7.22 14.67
C LYS A 117 7.40 -7.10 15.78
N LEU A 118 6.96 -5.89 16.13
CA LEU A 118 5.92 -5.64 17.13
C LEU A 118 4.49 -6.04 16.70
N PHE A 119 4.25 -6.23 15.39
CA PHE A 119 2.92 -6.45 14.82
C PHE A 119 2.71 -7.87 14.31
N GLY A 120 3.78 -8.67 14.15
CA GLY A 120 3.69 -10.06 13.72
C GLY A 120 3.47 -10.24 12.22
N THR A 121 3.14 -11.47 11.84
CA THR A 121 2.80 -11.86 10.46
C THR A 121 1.30 -12.03 10.35
N HIS A 122 0.70 -11.47 9.30
CA HIS A 122 -0.73 -11.58 9.03
C HIS A 122 -0.96 -12.34 7.73
N SER A 123 -1.93 -13.23 7.73
CA SER A 123 -2.45 -13.83 6.50
C SER A 123 -3.26 -12.79 5.70
N LEU A 124 -3.16 -12.87 4.39
CA LEU A 124 -3.88 -12.05 3.42
C LEU A 124 -4.64 -12.97 2.47
N GLU A 125 -5.91 -12.64 2.25
CA GLU A 125 -6.70 -13.13 1.12
C GLU A 125 -7.43 -11.95 0.46
N GLY A 126 -7.39 -11.88 -0.86
CA GLY A 126 -8.07 -10.83 -1.62
C GLY A 126 -8.44 -11.26 -3.02
N LYS A 127 -9.42 -10.54 -3.58
CA LYS A 127 -9.88 -10.66 -4.97
C LYS A 127 -9.74 -9.31 -5.66
N LEU A 128 -9.12 -9.31 -6.83
CA LEU A 128 -8.98 -8.13 -7.67
C LEU A 128 -9.50 -8.40 -9.08
N ASP A 129 -9.97 -7.38 -9.77
CA ASP A 129 -10.12 -7.39 -11.22
C ASP A 129 -9.67 -6.02 -11.75
N ALA A 130 -10.03 -5.68 -12.98
CA ALA A 130 -9.68 -4.38 -13.57
C ALA A 130 -10.33 -3.17 -12.87
N LYS A 131 -11.41 -3.38 -12.10
CA LYS A 131 -12.27 -2.33 -11.55
C LYS A 131 -12.39 -2.39 -10.03
N ALA A 132 -12.23 -3.57 -9.43
CA ALA A 132 -12.41 -3.79 -8.00
C ALA A 132 -11.17 -4.41 -7.36
N PHE A 133 -10.91 -4.01 -6.11
CA PHE A 133 -9.89 -4.59 -5.25
C PHE A 133 -10.46 -4.70 -3.84
N ASP A 134 -10.73 -5.94 -3.41
CA ASP A 134 -11.08 -6.26 -2.04
C ASP A 134 -10.04 -7.22 -1.42
N ALA A 135 -9.62 -6.94 -0.19
CA ALA A 135 -8.69 -7.79 0.54
C ALA A 135 -8.96 -7.74 2.05
N SER A 136 -8.77 -8.90 2.69
CA SER A 136 -8.87 -9.09 4.12
C SER A 136 -7.55 -9.60 4.69
N TYR A 137 -7.14 -9.00 5.81
CA TYR A 137 -5.94 -9.37 6.56
C TYR A 137 -6.35 -9.94 7.92
N LYS A 138 -5.71 -11.02 8.35
CA LYS A 138 -5.98 -11.68 9.64
C LYS A 138 -4.68 -12.02 10.35
N SER A 139 -4.58 -11.63 11.62
CA SER A 139 -3.53 -12.07 12.55
C SER A 139 -3.67 -13.54 12.91
#